data_AF-A0A8C3LVZ4-F1
#
_entry.id   AF-A0A8C3LVZ4-F1
#
_cell.length_a   1.000
_cell.length_b   1.000
_cell.length_c   1.000
_cell.angle_alpha   90.00
_cell.angle_beta   90.00
_cell.angle_gamma   90.00
#
_symmetry.space_group_name_H-M   'P 1'
#
loop_
_entity.id
_entity.type
_entity.pdbx_description
1 polymer ?
#
loop_
_entity_poly.entity_id
_entity_poly.type
_entity_poly.pdbx_seq_one_letter_code
_entity_poly.pdbx_strand_id
1 'polypeptide(L)'
;MVKLLCYYASEDSIFLHLEHVQGETLWSHLRAKYRSQQGPPPSSASLCTAVPPALQGHGGENSEDSAQGSSQGSSNQAAFTPSPSLYEQDLVFHTQNSVTAAPSGLCRAPASWGHGRTAWAVKEEQVQMWAAEILLALEGLHQQGVLCRDLNPRNLLLDTAGHVRLTFFGQWTEVEPQCCSQALEQLYSAPEVGGIAEPTEAADCWSFGSLLYELLTGVPLFQSHPTGIHPHTQLLLPEGLSLAATSLLTQLLQHNPKQRLGAGGGGIAKLKSHSFFSTIPWSKLVG
;
A
#
# COMPACT_ATOMS: atom_id res chain seq x y z
N MET A 1 22.48 -0.82 -9.06
CA MET A 1 22.55 -1.79 -7.95
C MET A 1 23.75 -1.46 -7.08
N VAL A 2 23.67 -1.63 -5.75
CA VAL A 2 24.84 -1.48 -4.87
C VAL A 2 25.79 -2.65 -5.08
N LYS A 3 27.10 -2.39 -5.13
CA LYS A 3 28.11 -3.43 -5.36
C LYS A 3 28.18 -4.38 -4.17
N LEU A 4 28.17 -5.69 -4.44
CA LEU A 4 28.47 -6.71 -3.44
C LEU A 4 30.00 -6.76 -3.23
N LEU A 5 30.45 -6.56 -1.99
CA LEU A 5 31.87 -6.66 -1.62
C LEU A 5 32.25 -8.10 -1.26
N CYS A 6 31.44 -8.74 -0.44
CA CYS A 6 31.56 -10.16 -0.12
C CYS A 6 30.22 -10.72 0.40
N TYR A 7 30.12 -12.04 0.48
CA TYR A 7 29.03 -12.71 1.17
C TYR A 7 29.57 -13.79 2.10
N TYR A 8 28.81 -14.11 3.13
CA TYR A 8 29.07 -15.19 4.08
C TYR A 8 27.85 -16.10 4.09
N ALA A 9 28.05 -17.40 3.92
CA ALA A 9 26.97 -18.38 4.04
C ALA A 9 27.10 -19.13 5.37
N SER A 10 25.96 -19.30 6.04
CA SER A 10 25.69 -20.18 7.17
C SER A 10 24.67 -21.23 6.72
N GLU A 11 24.45 -22.28 7.53
CA GLU A 11 23.48 -23.35 7.21
C GLU A 11 22.09 -22.80 6.82
N ASP A 12 21.60 -21.78 7.51
CA ASP A 12 20.25 -21.22 7.28
C ASP A 12 20.24 -19.77 6.74
N SER A 13 21.39 -19.18 6.41
CA SER A 13 21.44 -17.75 6.11
C SER A 13 22.64 -17.33 5.27
N ILE A 14 22.43 -16.37 4.38
CA ILE A 14 23.53 -15.74 3.63
C ILE A 14 23.62 -14.28 4.03
N PHE A 15 24.72 -13.84 4.65
CA PHE A 15 24.96 -12.43 4.96
C PHE A 15 25.67 -11.76 3.80
N LEU A 16 25.12 -10.65 3.29
CA LEU A 16 25.74 -9.87 2.22
C LEU A 16 26.40 -8.63 2.79
N HIS A 17 27.67 -8.41 2.43
CA HIS A 17 28.36 -7.16 2.68
C HIS A 17 28.34 -6.32 1.40
N LEU A 18 27.50 -5.30 1.41
CA LEU A 18 27.35 -4.37 0.30
C LEU A 18 28.27 -3.15 0.47
N GLU A 19 28.65 -2.54 -0.64
CA GLU A 19 29.38 -1.28 -0.67
C GLU A 19 28.59 -0.20 0.08
N HIS A 20 29.29 0.58 0.90
CA HIS A 20 28.67 1.71 1.57
C HIS A 20 28.32 2.80 0.56
N VAL A 21 27.03 3.08 0.42
CA VAL A 21 26.54 4.25 -0.31
C VAL A 21 26.40 5.40 0.68
N GLN A 22 27.15 6.48 0.46
CA GLN A 22 26.94 7.71 1.22
C GLN A 22 25.57 8.28 0.88
N GLY A 23 24.68 8.35 1.86
CA GLY A 23 23.31 8.81 1.67
C GLY A 23 22.34 8.27 2.71
N GLU A 24 21.05 8.40 2.40
CA GLU A 24 19.93 7.89 3.19
C GLU A 24 18.94 7.13 2.30
N THR A 25 17.91 6.50 2.89
CA THR A 25 16.85 5.91 2.07
C THR A 25 16.09 7.01 1.34
N LEU A 26 15.67 6.75 0.09
CA LEU A 26 14.93 7.72 -0.72
C LEU A 26 13.69 8.26 0.03
N TRP A 27 13.00 7.40 0.77
CA TRP A 27 11.85 7.80 1.59
C TRP A 27 12.23 8.65 2.81
N SER A 28 13.35 8.38 3.47
CA SER A 28 13.83 9.23 4.56
C SER A 28 14.14 10.63 4.05
N HIS A 29 14.79 10.72 2.88
CA HIS A 29 15.09 11.96 2.20
C HIS A 29 13.83 12.78 1.90
N LEU A 30 12.83 12.15 1.27
CA LEU A 30 11.57 12.81 0.94
C LEU A 30 10.83 13.29 2.21
N ARG A 31 10.75 12.45 3.24
CA ARG A 31 10.12 12.83 4.51
C ARG A 31 10.84 14.00 5.18
N ALA A 32 12.16 14.03 5.17
CA ALA A 32 12.95 15.11 5.74
C ALA A 32 12.75 16.42 4.96
N LYS A 33 12.88 16.36 3.62
CA LYS A 33 12.78 17.51 2.72
C LYS A 33 11.43 18.21 2.75
N TYR A 34 10.34 17.44 2.81
CA TYR A 34 8.98 18.01 2.77
C TYR A 34 8.37 18.23 4.16
N ARG A 35 8.98 17.69 5.23
CA ARG A 35 8.66 18.08 6.61
C ARG A 35 9.18 19.47 6.94
N SER A 36 10.35 19.85 6.45
CA SER A 36 10.96 21.17 6.74
C SER A 36 10.31 22.34 5.99
N GLN A 37 9.61 22.07 4.88
CA GLN A 37 8.84 23.07 4.14
C GLN A 37 7.46 23.36 4.75
N GLN A 38 7.04 22.55 5.72
CA GLN A 38 5.79 22.73 6.44
C GLN A 38 6.14 23.47 7.73
N GLY A 39 5.72 24.73 7.82
CA GLY A 39 5.81 25.51 9.06
C GLY A 39 5.15 24.77 10.23
N PRO A 40 5.36 25.22 11.48
CA PRO A 40 4.78 24.56 12.65
C PRO A 40 3.27 24.39 12.47
N PRO A 41 2.69 23.26 12.94
CA PRO A 41 1.25 23.06 12.88
C PRO A 41 0.54 24.26 13.51
N PRO A 42 -0.61 24.71 12.99
CA PRO A 42 -1.37 25.78 13.62
C PRO A 42 -1.64 25.35 15.06
N SER A 43 -1.07 26.09 16.00
CA SER A 43 -1.33 25.93 17.42
C SER A 43 -2.84 25.92 17.62
N SER A 44 -3.34 24.89 18.28
CA SER A 44 -4.73 24.78 18.73
C SER A 44 -5.03 25.90 19.72
N ALA A 45 -5.24 27.10 19.21
CA ALA A 45 -5.64 28.27 19.97
C ALA A 45 -7.08 28.61 19.59
N SER A 46 -7.96 28.42 20.58
CA SER A 46 -9.27 29.05 20.71
C SER A 46 -10.40 28.51 19.82
N LEU A 47 -10.90 27.32 20.18
CA LEU A 47 -12.35 27.08 20.12
C LEU A 47 -13.01 27.99 21.17
N CYS A 48 -13.30 29.24 20.81
CA CYS A 48 -14.19 30.08 21.59
C CYS A 48 -15.61 29.54 21.42
N THR A 49 -16.16 29.04 22.53
CA THR A 49 -17.56 28.68 22.74
C THR A 49 -18.47 29.86 22.43
N ALA A 50 -19.16 29.81 21.29
CA ALA A 50 -20.33 30.64 21.04
C ALA A 50 -21.58 29.85 21.44
N VAL A 51 -22.12 30.17 22.62
CA VAL A 51 -23.43 29.72 23.08
C VAL A 51 -24.50 30.60 22.41
N PRO A 52 -25.50 30.05 21.70
CA PRO A 52 -26.62 30.86 21.20
C PRO A 52 -27.62 31.18 22.33
N PRO A 53 -28.28 32.36 22.30
CA PRO A 53 -29.17 32.79 23.37
C PRO A 53 -30.52 32.05 23.33
N ALA A 54 -30.99 31.66 24.51
CA ALA A 54 -32.29 31.05 24.75
C ALA A 54 -33.45 32.04 24.54
N LEU A 55 -34.52 31.59 23.90
CA LEU A 55 -35.85 32.20 23.93
C LEU A 55 -36.74 31.42 24.89
N GLN A 56 -37.32 32.15 25.86
CA GLN A 56 -38.29 31.68 26.84
C GLN A 56 -39.62 31.31 26.19
N GLY A 57 -40.27 30.26 26.72
CA GLY A 57 -41.66 29.93 26.47
C GLY A 57 -42.21 29.03 27.59
N HIS A 58 -43.26 29.50 28.25
CA HIS A 58 -43.90 29.03 29.49
C HIS A 58 -44.79 27.78 29.37
N GLY A 59 -45.00 27.10 30.52
CA GLY A 59 -46.19 26.31 30.90
C GLY A 59 -45.99 24.78 30.86
N GLY A 60 -46.36 23.95 31.82
CA GLY A 60 -47.06 24.08 33.11
C GLY A 60 -47.35 22.67 33.65
N GLU A 61 -47.23 22.50 34.99
CA GLU A 61 -47.99 21.62 35.91
C GLU A 61 -48.30 20.15 35.55
N ASN A 62 -47.78 19.17 36.33
CA ASN A 62 -48.51 18.46 37.41
C ASN A 62 -47.84 17.16 37.94
N SER A 63 -47.82 17.06 39.28
CA SER A 63 -48.04 15.91 40.20
C SER A 63 -47.25 14.60 40.03
N GLU A 64 -46.35 14.26 40.98
CA GLU A 64 -46.57 13.45 42.21
C GLU A 64 -47.02 12.00 41.93
N ASP A 65 -46.13 11.00 42.20
CA ASP A 65 -46.30 10.16 43.39
C ASP A 65 -45.05 9.32 43.74
N SER A 66 -45.01 8.96 45.03
CA SER A 66 -44.01 8.23 45.82
C SER A 66 -44.08 6.71 45.52
N ALA A 67 -43.29 5.74 46.01
CA ALA A 67 -42.30 5.57 47.05
C ALA A 67 -41.62 4.18 46.87
N GLN A 68 -40.38 4.06 47.37
CA GLN A 68 -39.81 2.95 48.15
C GLN A 68 -39.85 1.48 47.66
N GLY A 69 -38.70 0.80 47.81
CA GLY A 69 -38.67 -0.67 47.83
C GLY A 69 -37.27 -1.27 47.76
N SER A 70 -36.66 -1.44 48.93
CA SER A 70 -35.28 -1.86 49.18
C SER A 70 -35.01 -3.37 49.00
N SER A 71 -33.72 -3.68 48.92
CA SER A 71 -33.05 -4.79 49.62
C SER A 71 -32.79 -6.15 48.93
N GLN A 72 -31.48 -6.40 48.77
CA GLN A 72 -30.70 -7.53 49.31
C GLN A 72 -30.89 -8.98 48.79
N GLY A 73 -29.73 -9.65 48.73
CA GLY A 73 -29.58 -11.10 48.96
C GLY A 73 -29.16 -11.86 47.70
N SER A 74 -27.87 -11.97 47.41
CA SER A 74 -26.94 -12.99 47.92
C SER A 74 -27.14 -14.40 47.35
N SER A 75 -25.98 -14.94 46.98
CA SER A 75 -25.51 -16.32 47.11
C SER A 75 -25.83 -17.36 46.03
N ASN A 76 -24.71 -17.94 45.57
CA ASN A 76 -24.47 -19.37 45.29
C ASN A 76 -25.12 -19.95 44.03
N GLN A 77 -24.55 -20.92 43.31
CA GLN A 77 -23.26 -21.60 43.25
C GLN A 77 -23.39 -22.53 42.02
N ALA A 78 -22.26 -22.83 41.39
CA ALA A 78 -21.90 -24.13 40.81
C ALA A 78 -22.82 -24.81 39.76
N ALA A 79 -22.26 -24.86 38.55
CA ALA A 79 -21.84 -26.08 37.84
C ALA A 79 -22.88 -27.03 37.19
N PHE A 80 -22.34 -27.71 36.18
CA PHE A 80 -22.81 -28.90 35.46
C PHE A 80 -23.62 -28.68 34.16
N THR A 81 -22.86 -28.74 33.07
CA THR A 81 -23.21 -29.42 31.80
C THR A 81 -23.79 -30.82 32.06
N PRO A 82 -24.70 -31.34 31.21
CA PRO A 82 -24.27 -31.97 29.95
C PRO A 82 -25.22 -31.78 28.75
N SER A 83 -24.66 -31.88 27.54
CA SER A 83 -25.37 -32.18 26.28
C SER A 83 -25.99 -33.60 26.35
N PRO A 84 -27.03 -33.97 25.55
CA PRO A 84 -26.89 -34.21 24.10
C PRO A 84 -28.15 -33.87 23.25
N SER A 85 -27.98 -33.39 22.00
CA SER A 85 -28.19 -34.09 20.71
C SER A 85 -29.56 -33.90 20.02
N LEU A 86 -29.46 -33.66 18.69
CA LEU A 86 -30.48 -33.75 17.63
C LEU A 86 -31.53 -32.62 17.70
N TYR A 87 -31.86 -31.89 16.64
CA TYR A 87 -32.44 -32.33 15.37
C TYR A 87 -32.02 -31.44 14.18
N GLU A 88 -32.00 -32.07 13.01
CA GLU A 88 -31.89 -31.52 11.65
C GLU A 88 -32.89 -30.40 11.35
N GLN A 89 -32.51 -29.47 10.46
CA GLN A 89 -33.27 -29.24 9.21
C GLN A 89 -32.49 -28.34 8.24
N ASP A 90 -32.34 -28.88 7.02
CA ASP A 90 -31.82 -28.27 5.81
C ASP A 90 -32.59 -27.01 5.38
N LEU A 91 -31.89 -25.99 4.92
CA LEU A 91 -32.43 -24.99 4.00
C LEU A 91 -31.43 -24.69 2.90
N VAL A 92 -31.62 -25.40 1.79
CA VAL A 92 -31.09 -25.11 0.46
C VAL A 92 -31.84 -23.89 -0.09
N PHE A 93 -31.12 -22.87 -0.57
CA PHE A 93 -31.73 -21.82 -1.41
C PHE A 93 -31.13 -21.80 -2.81
N HIS A 94 -32.05 -21.96 -3.75
CA HIS A 94 -31.89 -21.97 -5.19
C HIS A 94 -31.33 -20.66 -5.75
N THR A 95 -30.49 -20.80 -6.76
CA THR A 95 -30.11 -19.75 -7.72
C THR A 95 -31.30 -19.34 -8.58
N GLN A 96 -31.56 -18.03 -8.68
CA GLN A 96 -32.34 -17.45 -9.78
C GLN A 96 -31.70 -16.15 -10.27
N ASN A 97 -31.23 -16.20 -11.52
CA ASN A 97 -30.92 -15.07 -12.36
C ASN A 97 -32.12 -14.12 -12.45
N SER A 98 -31.90 -12.82 -12.23
CA SER A 98 -32.69 -11.80 -12.89
C SER A 98 -31.82 -10.57 -13.18
N VAL A 99 -31.79 -10.21 -14.45
CA VAL A 99 -31.12 -9.04 -15.01
C VAL A 99 -32.02 -7.83 -14.74
N THR A 100 -31.50 -6.82 -14.04
CA THR A 100 -32.10 -5.49 -14.01
C THR A 100 -31.02 -4.45 -14.30
N ALA A 101 -31.23 -3.71 -15.40
CA ALA A 101 -30.43 -2.57 -15.78
C ALA A 101 -30.61 -1.45 -14.75
N ALA A 102 -29.51 -0.97 -14.17
CA ALA A 102 -29.50 0.24 -13.35
C ALA A 102 -29.25 1.47 -14.24
N PRO A 103 -29.96 2.59 -14.01
CA PRO A 103 -29.85 3.79 -14.83
C PRO A 103 -28.56 4.54 -14.54
N SER A 104 -28.11 5.24 -15.58
CA SER A 104 -27.03 6.21 -15.62
C SER A 104 -27.11 7.21 -14.46
N GLY A 105 -26.40 6.92 -13.37
CA GLY A 105 -26.17 7.85 -12.27
C GLY A 105 -24.73 8.31 -12.31
N LEU A 106 -24.51 9.62 -12.44
CA LEU A 106 -23.20 10.25 -12.30
C LEU A 106 -22.51 9.75 -11.03
N CYS A 107 -21.41 9.00 -11.19
CA CYS A 107 -20.51 8.70 -10.08
C CYS A 107 -19.83 10.01 -9.68
N ARG A 108 -20.39 10.67 -8.68
CA ARG A 108 -19.75 11.77 -7.97
C ARG A 108 -18.53 11.18 -7.26
N ALA A 109 -17.33 11.56 -7.71
CA ALA A 109 -16.07 11.19 -7.07
C ALA A 109 -16.14 11.49 -5.56
N PRO A 110 -15.55 10.65 -4.69
CA PRO A 110 -15.50 10.95 -3.27
C PRO A 110 -14.81 12.30 -3.07
N ALA A 111 -15.55 13.23 -2.47
CA ALA A 111 -15.10 14.56 -2.16
C ALA A 111 -13.91 14.52 -1.19
N SER A 112 -12.91 15.34 -1.50
CA SER A 112 -11.76 15.71 -0.68
C SER A 112 -10.90 14.56 -0.17
N TRP A 113 -9.80 14.30 -0.89
CA TRP A 113 -8.54 13.91 -0.25
C TRP A 113 -8.34 14.88 0.93
N GLY A 114 -8.40 14.35 2.16
CA GLY A 114 -8.42 15.19 3.36
C GLY A 114 -7.28 16.20 3.32
N HIS A 115 -7.62 17.50 3.34
CA HIS A 115 -6.69 18.59 3.57
C HIS A 115 -6.11 18.43 4.98
N GLY A 116 -5.03 17.65 5.09
CA GLY A 116 -4.40 17.36 6.37
C GLY A 116 -3.73 15.99 6.41
N ARG A 117 -2.80 15.72 5.50
CA ARG A 117 -1.60 14.90 5.78
C ARG A 117 -0.59 15.01 4.64
N THR A 118 0.65 15.25 5.05
CA THR A 118 1.92 15.40 4.35
C THR A 118 2.13 14.44 3.15
N ALA A 119 1.65 14.81 1.96
CA ALA A 119 2.18 14.26 0.71
C ALA A 119 3.38 15.10 0.27
N TRP A 120 4.50 14.46 -0.09
CA TRP A 120 5.61 15.18 -0.74
C TRP A 120 5.21 15.56 -2.17
N ALA A 121 5.64 16.75 -2.60
CA ALA A 121 5.37 17.26 -3.95
C ALA A 121 6.61 17.10 -4.83
N VAL A 122 6.93 15.86 -5.21
CA VAL A 122 8.03 15.56 -6.15
C VAL A 122 7.54 15.76 -7.58
N LYS A 123 8.34 16.41 -8.42
CA LYS A 123 8.07 16.55 -9.85
C LYS A 123 8.08 15.19 -10.54
N GLU A 124 7.13 14.95 -11.43
CA GLU A 124 6.99 13.68 -12.14
C GLU A 124 8.25 13.30 -12.91
N GLU A 125 8.98 14.27 -13.47
CA GLU A 125 10.24 14.04 -14.19
C GLU A 125 11.34 13.46 -13.29
N GLN A 126 11.38 13.87 -12.02
CA GLN A 126 12.32 13.31 -11.06
C GLN A 126 11.93 11.87 -10.66
N VAL A 127 10.63 11.63 -10.47
CA VAL A 127 10.11 10.29 -10.19
C VAL A 127 10.38 9.37 -11.38
N GLN A 128 10.25 9.85 -12.61
CA GLN A 128 10.54 9.13 -13.83
C GLN A 128 12.01 8.67 -13.90
N MET A 129 12.95 9.54 -13.52
CA MET A 129 14.38 9.21 -13.45
C MET A 129 14.67 8.12 -12.41
N TRP A 130 14.15 8.28 -11.19
CA TRP A 130 14.29 7.27 -10.14
C TRP A 130 13.67 5.93 -10.55
N ALA A 131 12.48 5.98 -11.14
CA ALA A 131 11.79 4.80 -11.66
C ALA A 131 12.60 4.08 -12.75
N ALA A 132 13.27 4.82 -13.63
CA ALA A 132 14.15 4.25 -14.64
C ALA A 132 15.37 3.53 -14.02
N GLU A 133 16.00 4.12 -13.00
CA GLU A 133 17.13 3.51 -12.28
C GLU A 133 16.72 2.23 -11.54
N ILE A 134 15.53 2.22 -10.92
CA ILE A 134 14.96 1.03 -10.27
C ILE A 134 14.71 -0.07 -11.32
N LEU A 135 14.11 0.27 -12.46
CA LEU A 135 13.85 -0.69 -13.54
C LEU A 135 15.14 -1.29 -14.11
N LEU A 136 16.20 -0.50 -14.28
CA LEU A 136 17.50 -1.02 -14.73
C LEU A 136 18.11 -1.99 -13.71
N ALA A 137 17.96 -1.72 -12.42
CA ALA A 137 18.42 -2.63 -11.38
C ALA A 137 17.63 -3.94 -11.38
N LEU A 138 16.30 -3.89 -11.55
CA LEU A 138 15.47 -5.08 -11.68
C LEU A 138 15.77 -5.87 -12.95
N GLU A 139 16.00 -5.19 -14.08
CA GLU A 139 16.37 -5.82 -15.36
C GLU A 139 17.67 -6.62 -15.20
N GLY A 140 18.67 -6.05 -14.52
CA GLY A 140 19.90 -6.75 -14.21
C GLY A 140 19.71 -7.99 -13.35
N LEU A 141 18.81 -7.95 -12.36
CA LEU A 141 18.46 -9.12 -11.54
C LEU A 141 17.77 -10.22 -12.34
N HIS A 142 16.74 -9.85 -13.10
CA HIS A 142 15.95 -10.79 -13.92
C HIS A 142 16.79 -11.46 -15.00
N GLN A 143 17.73 -10.72 -15.62
CA GLN A 143 18.69 -11.29 -16.59
C GLN A 143 19.61 -12.36 -15.99
N GLN A 144 19.83 -12.34 -14.67
CA GLN A 144 20.58 -13.38 -13.94
C GLN A 144 19.67 -14.47 -13.37
N GLY A 145 18.37 -14.46 -13.68
CA GLY A 145 17.38 -15.40 -13.16
C GLY A 145 17.03 -15.17 -11.68
N VAL A 146 17.33 -13.98 -11.14
CA VAL A 146 17.09 -13.65 -9.73
C VAL A 146 15.85 -12.75 -9.62
N LEU A 147 14.88 -13.15 -8.79
CA LEU A 147 13.73 -12.33 -8.43
C LEU A 147 14.04 -11.49 -7.18
N CYS A 148 13.60 -10.24 -7.17
CA CYS A 148 13.80 -9.37 -6.01
C CYS A 148 12.96 -9.82 -4.81
N ARG A 149 11.66 -10.11 -5.01
CA ARG A 149 10.67 -10.62 -4.03
C ARG A 149 10.38 -9.72 -2.81
N ASP A 150 11.32 -8.87 -2.42
CA ASP A 150 11.23 -7.92 -1.32
C ASP A 150 11.63 -6.51 -1.80
N LEU A 151 11.11 -6.08 -2.95
CA LEU A 151 11.35 -4.70 -3.41
C LEU A 151 10.43 -3.75 -2.63
N ASN A 152 11.00 -2.99 -1.68
CA ASN A 152 10.26 -2.04 -0.85
C ASN A 152 11.09 -0.76 -0.56
N PRO A 153 10.53 0.27 0.12
CA PRO A 153 11.24 1.54 0.35
C PRO A 153 12.58 1.42 1.09
N ARG A 154 12.80 0.34 1.85
CA ARG A 154 14.05 0.10 2.58
C ARG A 154 15.20 -0.31 1.66
N ASN A 155 14.87 -0.83 0.48
CA ASN A 155 15.85 -1.30 -0.50
C ASN A 155 16.34 -0.19 -1.44
N LEU A 156 15.81 1.03 -1.32
CA LEU A 156 16.12 2.13 -2.24
C LEU A 156 16.89 3.23 -1.51
N LEU A 157 18.20 3.25 -1.73
CA LEU A 157 19.09 4.30 -1.24
C LEU A 157 19.18 5.43 -2.27
N LEU A 158 19.35 6.65 -1.77
CA LEU A 158 19.66 7.82 -2.58
C LEU A 158 21.10 8.23 -2.30
N ASP A 159 21.96 8.19 -3.33
CA ASP A 159 23.35 8.62 -3.20
C ASP A 159 23.49 10.16 -3.17
N THR A 160 24.69 10.65 -2.87
CA THR A 160 24.97 12.09 -2.78
C THR A 160 24.81 12.84 -4.11
N ALA A 161 24.82 12.13 -5.25
CA ALA A 161 24.55 12.68 -6.57
C ALA A 161 23.05 12.67 -6.91
N GLY A 162 22.20 12.08 -6.07
CA GLY A 162 20.76 12.01 -6.25
C GLY A 162 20.28 10.81 -7.08
N HIS A 163 21.13 9.80 -7.28
CA HIS A 163 20.79 8.57 -7.98
C HIS A 163 20.29 7.50 -7.02
N VAL A 164 19.33 6.71 -7.48
CA VAL A 164 18.78 5.59 -6.74
C VAL A 164 19.69 4.37 -6.89
N ARG A 165 20.01 3.78 -5.74
CA ARG A 165 20.76 2.53 -5.64
C ARG A 165 19.91 1.48 -4.95
N LEU A 166 19.58 0.42 -5.70
CA LEU A 166 18.93 -0.76 -5.13
C LEU A 166 19.93 -1.53 -4.25
N THR A 167 19.60 -1.65 -2.97
CA THR A 167 20.19 -2.61 -2.02
C THR A 167 19.35 -3.88 -2.03
N PHE A 168 19.82 -4.86 -2.77
CA PHE A 168 19.16 -6.15 -2.90
C PHE A 168 19.85 -7.19 -2.02
N PHE A 169 19.04 -7.99 -1.34
CA PHE A 169 19.48 -9.16 -0.60
C PHE A 169 18.69 -10.37 -1.09
N GLY A 170 19.37 -11.31 -1.74
CA GLY A 170 18.76 -12.56 -2.17
C GLY A 170 18.62 -13.52 -0.99
N GLN A 171 17.39 -13.92 -0.67
CA GLN A 171 17.15 -15.08 0.19
C GLN A 171 17.34 -16.36 -0.63
N TRP A 172 18.13 -17.29 -0.11
CA TRP A 172 18.40 -18.57 -0.77
C TRP A 172 17.36 -19.61 -0.35
N THR A 173 16.98 -20.44 -1.32
CA THR A 173 15.79 -21.29 -1.37
C THR A 173 15.72 -22.44 -0.35
N GLU A 174 16.73 -22.67 0.47
CA GLU A 174 16.72 -23.76 1.46
C GLU A 174 15.97 -23.40 2.75
N VAL A 175 15.76 -22.10 2.99
CA VAL A 175 14.85 -21.61 4.03
C VAL A 175 13.64 -21.03 3.33
N GLU A 176 12.45 -21.52 3.67
CA GLU A 176 11.19 -21.04 3.12
C GLU A 176 11.20 -19.51 3.08
N PRO A 177 10.96 -18.88 1.92
CA PRO A 177 11.05 -17.43 1.80
C PRO A 177 9.95 -16.82 2.67
N GLN A 178 10.31 -16.45 3.89
CA GLN A 178 9.47 -15.63 4.75
C GLN A 178 9.44 -14.25 4.12
N CYS A 179 8.47 -14.06 3.24
CA CYS A 179 8.09 -12.75 2.74
C CYS A 179 7.96 -11.81 3.94
N CYS A 180 8.55 -10.62 3.84
CA CYS A 180 8.49 -9.64 4.92
C CYS A 180 7.00 -9.33 5.23
N SER A 181 6.52 -9.71 6.43
CA SER A 181 5.12 -9.53 6.83
C SER A 181 4.67 -8.06 6.68
N GLN A 182 5.57 -7.13 6.99
CA GLN A 182 5.33 -5.71 6.81
C GLN A 182 5.21 -5.30 5.33
N ALA A 183 5.95 -5.93 4.40
CA ALA A 183 5.83 -5.62 2.97
C ALA A 183 4.49 -6.10 2.38
N LEU A 184 3.96 -7.22 2.90
CA LEU A 184 2.61 -7.69 2.61
C LEU A 184 1.54 -6.72 3.15
N GLU A 185 1.63 -6.35 4.43
CA GLU A 185 0.69 -5.41 5.07
C GLU A 185 0.68 -4.04 4.37
N GLN A 186 1.83 -3.59 3.87
CA GLN A 186 1.97 -2.29 3.21
C GLN A 186 1.75 -2.36 1.68
N LEU A 187 1.34 -3.51 1.15
CA LEU A 187 1.08 -3.74 -0.28
C LEU A 187 2.29 -3.50 -1.20
N TYR A 188 3.52 -3.59 -0.71
CA TYR A 188 4.71 -3.63 -1.57
C TYR A 188 4.90 -5.02 -2.16
N SER A 189 4.47 -6.06 -1.48
CA SER A 189 4.47 -7.42 -2.02
C SER A 189 3.20 -7.68 -2.83
N ALA A 190 3.33 -8.43 -3.93
CA ALA A 190 2.21 -8.77 -4.79
C ALA A 190 1.21 -9.71 -4.09
N PRO A 191 -0.09 -9.68 -4.45
CA PRO A 191 -1.11 -10.49 -3.79
C PRO A 191 -0.88 -12.01 -3.85
N GLU A 192 -0.15 -12.48 -4.86
CA GLU A 192 0.21 -13.90 -5.01
C GLU A 192 1.42 -14.32 -4.15
N VAL A 193 2.20 -13.37 -3.61
CA VAL A 193 3.35 -13.68 -2.75
C VAL A 193 2.83 -14.20 -1.42
N GLY A 194 3.30 -15.38 -1.01
CA GLY A 194 2.76 -16.12 0.15
C GLY A 194 1.58 -17.03 -0.18
N GLY A 195 1.16 -17.08 -1.46
CA GLY A 195 0.25 -18.10 -1.97
C GLY A 195 0.97 -19.40 -2.32
N ILE A 196 0.21 -20.34 -2.91
CA ILE A 196 0.71 -21.66 -3.34
C ILE A 196 1.47 -21.58 -4.68
N ALA A 197 1.25 -20.50 -5.44
CA ALA A 197 1.91 -20.31 -6.73
C ALA A 197 3.28 -19.67 -6.54
N GLU A 198 4.28 -20.18 -7.25
CA GLU A 198 5.61 -19.58 -7.28
C GLU A 198 5.56 -18.15 -7.84
N PRO A 199 6.09 -17.15 -7.12
CA PRO A 199 6.22 -15.80 -7.63
C PRO A 199 7.07 -15.76 -8.90
N THR A 200 6.68 -14.89 -9.83
CA THR A 200 7.41 -14.64 -11.09
C THR A 200 7.92 -13.20 -11.12
N GLU A 201 8.59 -12.79 -12.20
CA GLU A 201 8.98 -11.38 -12.44
C GLU A 201 7.79 -10.39 -12.33
N ALA A 202 6.56 -10.88 -12.55
CA ALA A 202 5.33 -10.10 -12.37
C ALA A 202 5.11 -9.65 -10.91
N ALA A 203 5.67 -10.35 -9.92
CA ALA A 203 5.63 -9.95 -8.52
C ALA A 203 6.51 -8.70 -8.30
N ASP A 204 7.71 -8.67 -8.87
CA ASP A 204 8.58 -7.49 -8.80
C ASP A 204 7.98 -6.30 -9.56
N CYS A 205 7.26 -6.54 -10.65
CA CYS A 205 6.50 -5.50 -11.37
C CYS A 205 5.43 -4.87 -10.47
N TRP A 206 4.72 -5.66 -9.65
CA TRP A 206 3.78 -5.11 -8.66
C TRP A 206 4.50 -4.25 -7.64
N SER A 207 5.59 -4.75 -7.05
CA SER A 207 6.37 -4.02 -6.06
C SER A 207 6.86 -2.68 -6.61
N PHE A 208 7.35 -2.68 -7.84
CA PHE A 208 7.72 -1.47 -8.57
C PHE A 208 6.52 -0.51 -8.72
N GLY A 209 5.34 -1.02 -9.09
CA GLY A 209 4.11 -0.21 -9.19
C GLY A 209 3.68 0.40 -7.85
N SER A 210 3.80 -0.35 -6.75
CA SER A 210 3.44 0.11 -5.41
C SER A 210 4.37 1.23 -4.91
N LEU A 211 5.68 1.09 -5.16
CA LEU A 211 6.65 2.16 -4.92
C LEU A 211 6.38 3.39 -5.78
N LEU A 212 6.12 3.19 -7.07
CA LEU A 212 5.84 4.28 -8.00
C LEU A 212 4.58 5.04 -7.62
N TYR A 213 3.53 4.33 -7.14
CA TYR A 213 2.32 4.95 -6.62
C TYR A 213 2.64 5.92 -5.48
N GLU A 214 3.43 5.49 -4.49
CA GLU A 214 3.76 6.37 -3.36
C GLU A 214 4.70 7.52 -3.76
N LEU A 215 5.64 7.30 -4.68
CA LEU A 215 6.50 8.37 -5.20
C LEU A 215 5.69 9.46 -5.91
N LEU A 216 4.68 9.07 -6.69
CA LEU A 216 3.84 9.98 -7.47
C LEU A 216 2.76 10.67 -6.62
N THR A 217 2.18 9.97 -5.65
CA THR A 217 1.04 10.47 -4.87
C THR A 217 1.44 11.03 -3.51
N GLY A 218 2.62 10.68 -3.01
CA GLY A 218 3.06 10.95 -1.64
C GLY A 218 2.34 10.12 -0.58
N VAL A 219 1.50 9.16 -0.98
CA VAL A 219 0.70 8.32 -0.09
C VAL A 219 0.94 6.85 -0.42
N PRO A 220 1.26 5.99 0.55
CA PRO A 220 1.51 4.58 0.28
C PRO A 220 0.22 3.87 -0.12
N LEU A 221 0.34 2.87 -1.00
CA LEU A 221 -0.80 2.20 -1.63
C LEU A 221 -1.79 1.62 -0.61
N PHE A 222 -1.30 1.03 0.49
CA PHE A 222 -2.15 0.48 1.56
C PHE A 222 -3.03 1.51 2.26
N GLN A 223 -2.64 2.79 2.29
CA GLN A 223 -3.48 3.83 2.88
C GLN A 223 -4.68 4.16 2.00
N SER A 224 -4.49 4.13 0.67
CA SER A 224 -5.57 4.30 -0.29
C SER A 224 -6.42 3.03 -0.44
N HIS A 225 -5.82 1.85 -0.23
CA HIS A 225 -6.45 0.55 -0.40
C HIS A 225 -6.20 -0.35 0.83
N PRO A 226 -6.75 -0.03 2.01
CA PRO A 226 -6.46 -0.77 3.24
C PRO A 226 -6.92 -2.23 3.22
N THR A 227 -7.88 -2.57 2.36
CA THR A 227 -8.35 -3.95 2.15
C THR A 227 -7.54 -4.70 1.08
N GLY A 228 -6.55 -4.05 0.47
CA GLY A 228 -5.87 -4.55 -0.72
C GLY A 228 -6.61 -4.25 -2.03
N ILE A 229 -5.98 -4.66 -3.13
CA ILE A 229 -6.53 -4.55 -4.49
C ILE A 229 -6.94 -5.95 -4.94
N HIS A 230 -8.20 -6.09 -5.39
CA HIS A 230 -8.80 -7.33 -5.87
C HIS A 230 -9.17 -7.20 -7.36
N PRO A 231 -9.63 -8.26 -8.06
CA PRO A 231 -9.92 -8.23 -9.50
C PRO A 231 -10.83 -7.10 -10.02
N HIS A 232 -11.66 -6.52 -9.15
CA HIS A 232 -12.60 -5.44 -9.50
C HIS A 232 -12.36 -4.14 -8.73
N THR A 233 -11.26 -4.05 -7.98
CA THR A 233 -10.90 -2.82 -7.28
C THR A 233 -10.45 -1.77 -8.29
N GLN A 234 -11.11 -0.61 -8.29
CA GLN A 234 -10.65 0.55 -9.04
C GLN A 234 -9.49 1.20 -8.28
N LEU A 235 -8.38 1.46 -8.97
CA LEU A 235 -7.22 2.13 -8.40
C LEU A 235 -7.55 3.61 -8.12
N LEU A 236 -7.36 4.05 -6.88
CA LEU A 236 -7.62 5.44 -6.49
C LEU A 236 -6.41 6.31 -6.84
N LEU A 237 -6.57 7.17 -7.85
CA LEU A 237 -5.52 8.04 -8.38
C LEU A 237 -5.91 9.52 -8.23
N PRO A 238 -5.01 10.41 -7.76
CA PRO A 238 -5.26 11.85 -7.72
C PRO A 238 -5.42 12.46 -9.12
N GLU A 239 -6.24 13.50 -9.24
CA GLU A 239 -6.49 14.22 -10.51
C GLU A 239 -5.25 14.95 -11.07
N GLY A 240 -4.19 15.10 -10.28
CA GLY A 240 -2.95 15.80 -10.68
C GLY A 240 -1.93 14.95 -11.44
N LEU A 241 -2.15 13.64 -11.60
CA LEU A 241 -1.20 12.76 -12.30
C LEU A 241 -1.34 12.89 -13.82
N SER A 242 -0.21 12.76 -14.54
CA SER A 242 -0.27 12.67 -15.99
C SER A 242 -1.06 11.44 -16.46
N LEU A 243 -1.59 11.50 -17.68
CA LEU A 243 -2.25 10.34 -18.31
C LEU A 243 -1.27 9.16 -18.46
N ALA A 244 0.02 9.44 -18.67
CA ALA A 244 1.06 8.44 -18.78
C ALA A 244 1.33 7.76 -17.42
N ALA A 245 1.42 8.52 -16.34
CA ALA A 245 1.57 8.00 -14.98
C ALA A 245 0.36 7.14 -14.58
N THR A 246 -0.84 7.66 -14.83
CA THR A 246 -2.11 6.96 -14.58
C THR A 246 -2.16 5.62 -15.33
N SER A 247 -1.88 5.65 -16.64
CA SER A 247 -1.83 4.45 -17.48
C SER A 247 -0.82 3.42 -16.95
N LEU A 248 0.38 3.87 -16.57
CA LEU A 248 1.44 2.99 -16.07
C LEU A 248 1.02 2.31 -14.76
N LEU A 249 0.54 3.07 -13.79
CA LEU A 249 0.09 2.55 -12.49
C LEU A 249 -1.06 1.57 -12.65
N THR A 250 -2.05 1.89 -13.48
CA THR A 250 -3.17 0.99 -13.75
C THR A 250 -2.70 -0.33 -14.34
N GLN A 251 -1.73 -0.33 -15.27
CA GLN A 251 -1.26 -1.58 -15.88
C GLN A 251 -0.30 -2.37 -14.97
N LEU A 252 0.43 -1.72 -14.07
CA LEU A 252 1.30 -2.39 -13.09
C LEU A 252 0.52 -3.02 -11.93
N LEU A 253 -0.46 -2.31 -11.37
CA LEU A 253 -1.21 -2.70 -10.18
C LEU A 253 -2.46 -3.54 -10.52
N GLN A 254 -2.31 -4.48 -11.45
CA GLN A 254 -3.34 -5.46 -11.78
C GLN A 254 -3.30 -6.63 -10.79
N HIS A 255 -4.44 -7.03 -10.22
CA HIS A 255 -4.48 -8.17 -9.29
C HIS A 255 -3.96 -9.46 -9.94
N ASN A 256 -4.39 -9.75 -11.18
CA ASN A 256 -3.92 -10.93 -11.92
C ASN A 256 -2.50 -10.72 -12.46
N PRO A 257 -1.49 -11.51 -12.04
CA PRO A 257 -0.11 -11.34 -12.49
C PRO A 257 0.07 -11.46 -14.00
N LYS A 258 -0.77 -12.27 -14.69
CA LYS A 258 -0.70 -12.43 -16.15
C LYS A 258 -1.16 -11.20 -16.94
N GLN A 259 -1.88 -10.28 -16.28
CA GLN A 259 -2.38 -9.04 -16.88
C GLN A 259 -1.48 -7.83 -16.56
N ARG A 260 -0.45 -8.01 -15.72
CA ARG A 260 0.45 -6.91 -15.35
C ARG A 260 1.35 -6.53 -16.51
N LEU A 261 1.60 -5.23 -16.65
CA LEU A 261 2.67 -4.75 -17.52
C LEU A 261 4.01 -5.25 -16.98
N GLY A 262 4.82 -5.82 -17.86
CA GLY A 262 6.06 -6.51 -17.49
C GLY A 262 5.91 -8.01 -17.28
N ALA A 263 4.68 -8.55 -17.28
CA ALA A 263 4.48 -10.00 -17.28
C ALA A 263 4.60 -10.62 -18.69
N GLY A 264 5.14 -11.83 -18.76
CA GLY A 264 5.22 -12.63 -19.98
C GLY A 264 6.31 -12.19 -20.96
N GLY A 265 6.10 -12.49 -22.25
CA GLY A 265 7.08 -12.19 -23.29
C GLY A 265 7.37 -10.68 -23.41
N GLY A 266 8.63 -10.30 -23.21
CA GLY A 266 9.10 -8.91 -23.29
C GLY A 266 9.38 -8.23 -21.96
N GLY A 267 8.98 -8.83 -20.82
CA GLY A 267 9.43 -8.46 -19.47
C GLY A 267 9.56 -6.96 -19.19
N ILE A 268 10.67 -6.57 -18.58
CA ILE A 268 11.00 -5.16 -18.30
C ILE A 268 11.19 -4.33 -19.57
N ALA A 269 11.57 -4.91 -20.71
CA ALA A 269 11.68 -4.15 -21.96
C ALA A 269 10.34 -3.51 -22.37
N LYS A 270 9.22 -4.20 -22.12
CA LYS A 270 7.88 -3.64 -22.35
C LYS A 270 7.58 -2.47 -21.41
N LEU A 271 8.00 -2.55 -20.15
CA LEU A 271 7.90 -1.43 -19.19
C LEU A 271 8.69 -0.21 -19.65
N LYS A 272 9.94 -0.41 -20.09
CA LYS A 272 10.83 0.66 -20.59
C LYS A 272 10.26 1.37 -21.83
N SER A 273 9.44 0.69 -22.62
CA SER A 273 8.76 1.25 -23.80
C SER A 273 7.48 2.04 -23.49
N HIS A 274 7.01 2.04 -22.25
CA HIS A 274 5.79 2.74 -21.87
C HIS A 274 5.94 4.27 -22.03
N SER A 275 4.86 4.96 -22.42
CA SER A 275 4.87 6.42 -22.69
C SER A 275 5.37 7.25 -21.51
N PHE A 276 5.15 6.76 -20.28
CA PHE A 276 5.68 7.35 -19.06
C PHE A 276 7.20 7.46 -19.06
N PHE A 277 7.96 6.66 -19.81
CA PHE A 277 9.43 6.73 -19.90
C PHE A 277 9.94 7.32 -21.22
N SER A 278 9.08 7.96 -22.01
CA SER A 278 9.41 8.46 -23.35
C SER A 278 10.57 9.47 -23.39
N THR A 279 10.82 10.18 -22.30
CA THR A 279 11.90 11.18 -22.17
C THR A 279 13.18 10.62 -21.55
N ILE A 280 13.20 9.35 -21.14
CA ILE A 280 14.35 8.75 -20.46
C ILE A 280 15.44 8.34 -21.46
N PRO A 281 16.67 8.86 -21.32
CA PRO A 281 17.80 8.42 -22.14
C PRO A 281 18.43 7.15 -21.56
N TRP A 282 17.81 5.99 -21.80
CA TRP A 282 18.23 4.70 -21.23
C TRP A 282 19.71 4.39 -21.43
N SER A 283 20.30 4.74 -22.58
CA SER A 283 21.71 4.51 -22.89
C SER A 283 22.69 5.30 -22.01
N LYS A 284 22.26 6.40 -21.40
CA LYS A 284 23.08 7.22 -20.50
C LYS A 284 23.00 6.78 -19.03
N LEU A 285 22.03 5.93 -18.70
CA LEU A 285 21.81 5.42 -17.34
C LEU A 285 22.50 4.08 -17.08
N VAL A 286 22.93 3.40 -18.14
CA VAL A 286 23.80 2.22 -18.04
C VAL A 286 25.23 2.71 -17.81
N GLY A 287 25.57 2.92 -16.54
CA GLY A 287 26.92 3.23 -16.06
C GLY A 287 27.59 2.02 -15.44
#